data_AF-W8TX31-F1
#
_entry.id   AF-W8TX31-F1
#
_cell.length_a   1.000
_cell.length_b   1.000
_cell.length_c   1.000
_cell.angle_alpha   90.00
_cell.angle_beta   90.00
_cell.angle_gamma   90.00
#
_symmetry.space_group_name_H-M   'P 1'
#
loop_
_entity.id
_entity.type
_entity.pdbx_description
1 polymer ?
#
loop_
_entity_poly.entity_id
_entity_poly.type
_entity_poly.pdbx_seq_one_letter_code
_entity_poly.pdbx_strand_id
1 'polypeptide(L)' 'MVFNDWEINVVYSGEHEVVTNEKSLFVIDEFYDVAIAIYYLDGKLKVAHVNYGSDFTIDVANKVFELNIQNPNVDEH' A
#
# COMPACT_ATOMS: atom_id res chain seq x y z
N MET A 1 -8.65 -4.53 0.74
CA MET A 1 -8.58 -5.68 -0.22
C MET A 1 -7.78 -6.83 0.39
N VAL A 2 -7.71 -8.02 -0.23
CA VAL A 2 -6.91 -9.15 0.31
C VAL A 2 -5.73 -9.47 -0.60
N PHE A 3 -4.53 -9.63 -0.03
CA PHE A 3 -3.28 -10.01 -0.70
C PHE A 3 -2.51 -11.06 0.11
N ASN A 4 -2.40 -12.29 -0.39
CA ASN A 4 -1.69 -13.40 0.28
C ASN A 4 -2.10 -13.59 1.77
N ASP A 5 -3.42 -13.64 2.03
CA ASP A 5 -4.05 -13.69 3.36
C ASP A 5 -3.87 -12.44 4.23
N TRP A 6 -3.33 -11.36 3.69
CA TRP A 6 -3.27 -10.06 4.37
C TRP A 6 -4.43 -9.18 3.92
N GLU A 7 -5.11 -8.56 4.87
CA GLU A 7 -6.01 -7.46 4.60
C GLU A 7 -5.19 -6.19 4.38
N ILE A 8 -5.35 -5.57 3.22
CA ILE A 8 -4.66 -4.34 2.81
C ILE A 8 -5.68 -3.21 2.82
N ASN A 9 -5.45 -2.23 3.68
CA ASN A 9 -6.25 -1.02 3.81
C ASN A 9 -5.44 0.16 3.29
N VAL A 10 -6.03 0.93 2.38
CA VAL A 10 -5.41 2.15 1.84
C VAL A 10 -6.23 3.33 2.33
N VAL A 11 -5.59 4.18 3.13
CA VAL A 11 -6.13 5.44 3.61
C VAL A 11 -5.51 6.55 2.77
N TYR A 12 -6.33 7.12 1.89
CA TYR A 12 -5.92 8.18 0.98
C TYR A 12 -7.13 9.02 0.58
N SER A 13 -6.98 10.34 0.52
CA SER A 13 -8.02 11.28 0.11
C SER A 13 -8.19 11.34 -1.41
N GLY A 14 -7.11 11.07 -2.17
CA GLY A 14 -7.11 11.05 -3.63
C GLY A 14 -7.58 9.74 -4.26
N GLU A 15 -7.70 9.73 -5.59
CA GLU A 15 -7.95 8.50 -6.33
C GLU A 15 -6.72 7.59 -6.31
N HIS A 16 -6.93 6.27 -6.28
CA HIS A 16 -5.84 5.31 -6.35
C HIS A 16 -6.28 4.02 -7.04
N GLU A 17 -5.30 3.33 -7.61
CA GLU A 17 -5.43 1.98 -8.12
C GLU A 17 -4.55 1.03 -7.31
N VAL A 18 -5.05 -0.19 -7.07
CA VAL A 18 -4.23 -1.26 -6.52
C VAL A 18 -4.03 -2.34 -7.58
N VAL A 19 -2.78 -2.51 -7.99
CA VAL A 19 -2.37 -3.49 -8.99
C VAL A 19 -1.67 -4.65 -8.30
N THR A 20 -2.16 -5.87 -8.50
CA THR A 20 -1.65 -7.06 -7.80
C THR A 20 -1.46 -8.24 -8.73
N ASN A 21 -0.51 -9.10 -8.38
CA ASN A 21 -0.39 -10.47 -8.88
C ASN A 21 -0.10 -11.42 -7.70
N GLU A 22 0.34 -12.65 -7.95
CA GLU A 22 0.63 -13.63 -6.90
C GLU A 22 1.73 -13.20 -5.92
N LYS A 23 2.70 -12.37 -6.35
CA LYS A 23 3.92 -12.06 -5.61
C LYS A 23 4.12 -10.58 -5.31
N SER A 24 3.39 -9.69 -5.95
CA SER A 24 3.58 -8.25 -5.80
C SER A 24 2.26 -7.51 -5.76
N LEU A 25 2.23 -6.46 -4.95
CA LEU A 25 1.18 -5.47 -4.86
C LEU A 25 1.79 -4.09 -5.00
N PHE A 26 1.17 -3.25 -5.81
CA PHE A 26 1.51 -1.85 -6.00
C PHE A 26 0.27 -1.02 -5.74
N VAL A 27 0.43 0.08 -5.00
CA VAL A 27 -0.60 1.13 -4.95
C VAL A 27 -0.10 2.30 -5.75
N ILE A 28 -0.89 2.71 -6.74
CA ILE A 28 -0.61 3.79 -7.67
C ILE A 28 -1.60 4.91 -7.38
N ASP A 29 -1.12 6.12 -7.18
CA ASP A 29 -1.99 7.27 -6.93
C ASP A 29 -2.55 7.88 -8.23
N GLU A 30 -3.40 8.89 -8.09
CA GLU A 30 -4.07 9.59 -9.19
C GLU A 30 -3.11 10.27 -10.20
N PHE A 31 -1.84 10.47 -9.82
CA PHE A 31 -0.80 11.04 -10.69
C PHE A 31 0.05 9.95 -11.35
N TYR A 32 -0.35 8.68 -11.23
CA TYR A 32 0.36 7.50 -11.73
C TYR A 32 1.70 7.23 -11.04
N ASP A 33 1.92 7.80 -9.84
CA ASP A 33 3.10 7.51 -9.04
C ASP A 33 2.86 6.29 -8.15
N VAL A 34 3.90 5.46 -8.00
CA VAL A 34 3.85 4.29 -7.11
C VAL A 34 4.00 4.76 -5.67
N ALA A 35 2.89 4.83 -4.93
CA ALA A 35 2.89 5.20 -3.51
C ALA A 35 3.57 4.14 -2.64
N ILE A 36 3.31 2.85 -2.90
CA ILE A 36 4.00 1.73 -2.24
C ILE A 36 4.19 0.54 -3.20
N ALA A 37 5.29 -0.19 -3.01
CA ALA A 37 5.51 -1.50 -3.62
C ALA A 37 5.77 -2.55 -2.52
N ILE A 38 4.95 -3.61 -2.52
CA ILE A 38 5.04 -4.72 -1.56
C ILE A 38 5.24 -6.02 -2.33
N TYR A 39 6.17 -6.85 -1.85
CA TYR A 39 6.37 -8.21 -2.35
C TYR A 39 6.02 -9.23 -1.28
N TYR A 40 5.42 -10.35 -1.69
CA TYR A 40 5.21 -11.50 -0.83
C TYR A 40 6.31 -12.54 -1.07
N LEU A 41 7.04 -12.86 -0.01
CA LEU A 41 8.19 -13.77 -0.02
C LEU A 41 8.08 -14.73 1.17
N ASP A 42 7.69 -15.98 0.89
CA ASP A 42 7.68 -17.08 1.87
C ASP A 42 7.00 -16.72 3.21
N GLY A 43 5.76 -16.22 3.15
CA GLY A 43 5.01 -15.85 4.35
C GLY A 43 5.28 -14.44 4.87
N LYS A 44 6.16 -13.67 4.21
CA LYS A 44 6.56 -12.33 4.64
C LYS A 44 6.15 -11.30 3.60
N LEU A 45 5.66 -10.15 4.08
CA LEU A 45 5.56 -8.94 3.27
C LEU A 45 6.91 -8.22 3.32
N LYS A 46 7.45 -7.88 2.16
CA LYS A 46 8.61 -7.01 1.99
C LYS A 46 8.15 -5.71 1.36
N VAL A 47 8.19 -4.63 2.13
CA VAL A 47 8.03 -3.28 1.60
C VAL A 47 9.32 -2.90 0.88
N ALA A 48 9.23 -2.64 -0.43
CA ALA A 48 10.40 -2.37 -1.28
C ALA A 48 10.50 -0.91 -1.71
N HIS A 49 9.38 -0.20 -1.75
CA HIS A 49 9.32 1.21 -2.07
C HIS A 49 8.19 1.85 -1.30
N VAL A 50 8.40 3.08 -0.83
CA VAL A 50 7.41 3.95 -0.21
C VAL A 50 7.71 5.36 -0.68
N ASN A 51 6.70 6.07 -1.18
CA ASN A 51 6.85 7.43 -1.71
C ASN A 51 6.22 8.48 -0.78
N TYR A 52 6.57 9.74 -0.98
CA TYR A 52 5.91 10.91 -0.38
C TYR A 52 5.91 11.02 1.16
N GLY A 53 6.75 10.23 1.85
CA GLY A 53 6.68 10.15 3.30
C GLY A 53 5.42 9.42 3.79
N SER A 54 4.74 8.70 2.90
CA SER A 54 3.68 7.76 3.26
C SER A 54 4.19 6.80 4.32
N ASP A 55 3.30 6.41 5.22
CA ASP A 55 3.61 5.47 6.28
C ASP A 55 2.66 4.28 6.25
N PHE A 56 2.96 3.28 7.07
CA PHE A 56 2.12 2.11 7.18
C PHE A 56 2.21 1.51 8.57
N THR A 57 1.13 0.85 8.98
CA THR A 57 1.07 0.05 10.20
C THR A 57 0.79 -1.40 9.86
N ILE A 58 1.27 -2.31 10.72
CA ILE A 58 1.16 -3.75 10.52
C ILE A 58 0.62 -4.38 11.79
N ASP A 59 -0.57 -4.98 11.70
CA ASP A 59 -1.10 -5.89 12.70
C ASP A 59 -0.80 -7.33 12.28
N VAL A 60 0.25 -7.90 12.87
CA VAL A 60 0.70 -9.25 12.56
C VAL A 60 -0.29 -10.31 13.07
N ALA A 61 -1.00 -10.05 14.17
CA ALA A 61 -1.92 -11.02 14.78
C ALA A 61 -3.15 -11.22 13.89
N ASN A 62 -3.66 -10.13 13.31
CA ASN A 62 -4.83 -10.15 12.42
C ASN A 62 -4.47 -10.16 10.93
N LYS A 63 -3.18 -10.13 10.59
CA LYS A 63 -2.65 -9.99 9.21
C LYS A 63 -3.24 -8.77 8.48
N VAL A 64 -3.25 -7.61 9.12
CA VAL A 64 -3.69 -6.35 8.52
C VAL A 64 -2.49 -5.47 8.22
N PHE A 65 -2.45 -4.90 7.01
CA PHE A 65 -1.51 -3.89 6.58
C PHE A 65 -2.31 -2.64 6.20
N GLU A 66 -2.09 -1.54 6.91
CA GLU A 66 -2.75 -0.26 6.62
C GLU A 66 -1.71 0.74 6.10
N LEU A 67 -1.95 1.27 4.90
CA LEU A 67 -1.14 2.27 4.22
C LEU A 67 -1.80 3.63 4.34
N ASN A 68 -1.07 4.64 4.84
CA ASN A 68 -1.47 6.03 4.80
C ASN A 68 -0.65 6.75 3.71
N ILE A 69 -1.30 7.10 2.59
CA ILE A 69 -0.62 7.80 1.49
C ILE A 69 -0.59 9.30 1.80
N GLN A 70 0.60 9.91 1.74
CA GLN A 70 0.85 11.32 2.07
C GLN A 70 1.26 12.13 0.83
N ASN A 71 0.59 11.93 -0.31
CA ASN A 71 0.97 12.61 -1.54
C ASN A 71 0.80 14.14 -1.40
N PRO A 72 1.88 14.94 -1.49
CA PRO A 72 1.82 16.39 -1.28
C PRO A 72 1.11 17.15 -2.40
N ASN A 73 0.83 16.48 -3.52
CA ASN A 73 0.09 17.06 -4.65
C ASN A 73 -1.43 16.92 -4.49
N VAL A 74 -1.89 16.24 -3.43
CA VAL A 74 -3.30 16.10 -3.10
C VAL A 74 -3.58 16.86 -1.81
N ASP A 75 -4.49 17.83 -1.89
CA ASP A 75 -4.93 18.56 -0.72
C ASP A 75 -5.78 17.63 0.18
N GLU A 76 -5.43 17.54 1.46
CA GLU A 76 -6.35 16.98 2.47
C GLU A 76 -7.53 17.94 2.62
N HIS A 77 -8.67 17.60 2.01
CA HIS A 77 -9.92 18.36 2.14
C HIS A 77 -10.52 18.29 3.54
#